data_AF-A0A839V6G9-F1
#
_entry.id   AF-A0A839V6G9-F1
#
_cell.length_a   1.000
_cell.length_b   1.000
_cell.length_c   1.000
_cell.angle_alpha   90.00
_cell.angle_beta   90.00
_cell.angle_gamma   90.00
#
_symmetry.space_group_name_H-M   'P 1'
#
loop_
_entity.id
_entity.type
_entity.pdbx_description
1 polymer ?
#
loop_
_entity_poly.entity_id
_entity_poly.type
_entity_poly.pdbx_seq_one_letter_code
_entity_poly.pdbx_strand_id
1 'polypeptide(L)'
;MLFTERPEVAGGLIASLYIGNIVLLALNLPLAGVFARLLVPAIAILAFVGVYQLHSDLTAIYLMLIIGVFGYLLRKLGFSLAPVILGYVLGGLMEQNLRRALSISGGDVDILWQSGISLGLWIAAAALLVLPWLLPKLLAGASPREDVENG
;
A
#
# COMPACT_ATOMS: atom_id res chain seq x y z
N MET A 1 22.35 -6.69 -36.00
CA MET A 1 23.16 -5.94 -36.99
C MET A 1 23.30 -4.44 -36.66
N LEU A 2 22.36 -3.82 -35.92
CA LEU A 2 22.46 -2.39 -35.51
C LEU A 2 23.57 -2.09 -34.45
N PHE A 3 23.85 -3.02 -33.53
CA PHE A 3 24.96 -2.91 -32.55
C PHE A 3 26.35 -3.13 -33.16
N THR A 4 26.42 -3.66 -34.39
CA THR A 4 27.66 -3.99 -35.08
C THR A 4 28.00 -2.93 -36.14
N GLU A 5 26.99 -2.28 -36.73
CA GLU A 5 27.18 -1.23 -37.75
C GLU A 5 27.33 0.19 -37.17
N ARG A 6 26.75 0.48 -35.99
CA ARG A 6 26.85 1.80 -35.33
C ARG A 6 26.99 1.67 -33.79
N PRO A 7 28.05 1.06 -33.25
CA PRO A 7 28.26 0.89 -31.80
C PRO A 7 28.25 2.23 -31.02
N GLU A 8 28.57 3.32 -31.70
CA GLU A 8 28.61 4.69 -31.14
C GLU A 8 27.23 5.20 -30.69
N VAL A 9 26.13 4.90 -31.40
CA VAL A 9 24.79 5.38 -31.00
C VAL A 9 24.20 4.56 -29.86
N ALA A 10 24.41 3.25 -29.84
CA ALA A 10 23.97 2.40 -28.73
C ALA A 10 24.74 2.71 -27.44
N GLY A 11 26.07 2.83 -27.53
CA GLY A 11 26.92 3.24 -26.40
C GLY A 11 26.58 4.65 -25.90
N GLY A 12 26.34 5.59 -26.83
CA GLY A 12 25.92 6.96 -26.50
C GLY A 12 24.56 7.03 -25.80
N LEU A 13 23.58 6.22 -26.21
CA LEU A 13 22.26 6.17 -25.57
C LEU A 13 22.33 5.57 -24.16
N ILE A 14 23.06 4.46 -23.98
CA ILE A 14 23.23 3.83 -22.67
C ILE A 14 23.99 4.76 -21.72
N ALA A 15 25.05 5.42 -22.20
CA ALA A 15 25.80 6.39 -21.42
C ALA A 15 24.94 7.61 -21.05
N SER A 16 24.11 8.13 -21.97
CA SER A 16 23.23 9.27 -21.69
C SER A 16 22.09 8.94 -20.74
N LEU A 17 21.54 7.72 -20.78
CA LEU A 17 20.56 7.25 -19.80
C LEU A 17 21.17 7.11 -18.40
N TYR A 18 22.42 6.65 -18.32
CA TYR A 18 23.14 6.53 -17.05
C TYR A 18 23.48 7.90 -16.45
N ILE A 19 24.08 8.78 -17.24
CA ILE A 19 24.39 10.16 -16.84
C ILE A 19 23.10 10.92 -16.52
N GLY A 20 22.07 10.75 -17.34
CA GLY A 20 20.75 11.35 -17.14
C GLY A 20 20.11 10.93 -15.81
N ASN A 21 20.14 9.65 -15.45
CA ASN A 21 19.65 9.18 -14.16
C ASN A 21 20.45 9.75 -12.98
N ILE A 22 21.78 9.88 -13.10
CA ILE A 22 22.62 10.49 -12.07
C ILE A 22 22.26 11.97 -11.88
N VAL A 23 22.14 12.72 -12.98
CA VAL A 23 21.74 14.14 -12.94
C VAL A 23 20.32 14.30 -12.39
N LEU A 24 19.38 13.43 -12.82
CA LEU A 24 18.01 13.40 -12.31
C LEU A 24 17.98 13.13 -10.81
N LEU A 25 18.77 12.18 -10.30
CA LEU A 25 18.85 11.89 -8.87
C LEU A 25 19.43 13.07 -8.10
N ALA A 26 20.54 13.65 -8.60
CA ALA A 26 21.20 14.79 -7.98
C ALA A 26 20.29 16.03 -7.93
N LEU A 27 19.42 16.21 -8.92
CA LEU A 27 18.43 17.29 -8.96
C LEU A 27 17.18 16.96 -8.13
N ASN A 28 16.68 15.72 -8.18
CA ASN A 28 15.47 15.32 -7.47
C ASN A 28 15.67 15.29 -5.94
N LEU A 29 16.84 14.87 -5.46
CA LEU A 29 17.16 14.77 -4.04
C LEU A 29 17.00 16.10 -3.26
N PRO A 30 17.58 17.25 -3.68
CA PRO A 30 17.36 18.53 -3.04
C PRO A 30 15.96 19.10 -3.31
N LEU A 31 15.46 18.97 -4.55
CA LEU A 31 14.15 19.54 -4.92
C LEU A 31 13.00 18.87 -4.17
N ALA A 32 13.03 17.56 -3.98
CA ALA A 32 11.99 16.82 -3.27
C ALA A 32 11.78 17.34 -1.84
N GLY A 33 12.87 17.69 -1.13
CA GLY A 33 12.79 18.28 0.19
C GLY A 33 12.15 19.68 0.19
N VAL A 34 12.48 20.51 -0.79
CA VAL A 34 11.90 21.87 -0.93
C VAL A 34 10.41 21.79 -1.27
N PHE A 35 10.04 20.95 -2.24
CA PHE A 35 8.64 20.75 -2.62
C PHE A 35 7.83 20.18 -1.47
N ALA A 36 8.35 19.19 -0.73
CA ALA A 36 7.66 18.63 0.43
C ALA A 36 7.35 19.70 1.48
N ARG A 37 8.29 20.63 1.73
CA ARG A 37 8.10 21.70 2.71
C ARG A 37 6.99 22.68 2.34
N LEU A 38 6.76 22.91 1.04
CA LEU A 38 5.68 23.75 0.52
C LEU A 38 4.36 23.00 0.40
N LEU A 39 4.39 21.74 -0.03
CA LEU A 39 3.20 20.91 -0.22
C LEU A 39 2.50 20.60 1.10
N VAL A 40 3.24 20.26 2.16
CA VAL A 40 2.64 19.88 3.45
C VAL A 40 1.68 20.95 3.99
N PRO A 41 2.06 22.24 4.13
CA PRO A 41 1.14 23.26 4.61
C PRO A 41 0.02 23.57 3.59
N ALA A 42 0.32 23.51 2.29
CA ALA A 42 -0.70 23.72 1.25
C ALA A 42 -1.79 22.64 1.29
N ILE A 43 -1.41 21.36 1.38
CA ILE A 43 -2.32 20.23 1.53
C ILE A 43 -3.14 20.36 2.80
N ALA A 44 -2.52 20.78 3.92
CA ALA A 44 -3.24 20.98 5.18
C ALA A 44 -4.34 22.05 5.04
N ILE A 45 -4.01 23.23 4.49
CA ILE A 45 -4.98 24.31 4.25
C ILE A 45 -6.10 23.83 3.31
N LEU A 46 -5.73 23.20 2.20
CA LEU A 46 -6.71 22.67 1.23
C LEU A 46 -7.62 21.60 1.85
N ALA A 47 -7.10 20.75 2.74
CA ALA A 47 -7.90 19.75 3.45
C ALA A 47 -8.91 20.42 4.40
N PHE A 48 -8.49 21.43 5.16
CA PHE A 48 -9.40 22.18 6.03
C PHE A 48 -10.51 22.89 5.24
N VAL A 49 -10.15 23.57 4.14
CA VAL A 49 -11.12 24.23 3.26
C VAL A 49 -12.06 23.21 2.61
N GLY A 50 -11.51 22.07 2.15
CA GLY A 50 -12.28 21.01 1.52
C GLY A 50 -13.33 20.39 2.45
N VAL A 51 -12.97 20.10 3.71
CA VAL A 51 -13.91 19.56 4.70
C VAL A 51 -15.00 20.57 5.04
N TYR A 52 -14.63 21.85 5.20
CA TYR A 52 -15.60 22.92 5.45
C TYR A 52 -16.61 23.06 4.31
N GLN A 53 -16.15 23.01 3.05
CA GLN A 53 -17.03 23.13 1.88
C GLN A 53 -17.98 21.95 1.70
N LEU A 54 -17.58 20.73 2.09
CA LEU A 54 -18.38 19.53 1.85
C LEU A 54 -19.52 19.36 2.85
N HIS A 55 -19.27 19.70 4.12
CA HIS A 55 -20.23 19.45 5.20
C HIS A 55 -20.87 20.73 5.75
N SER A 56 -20.34 21.92 5.40
CA SER A 56 -20.80 23.24 5.88
C SER A 56 -21.08 23.29 7.40
N ASP A 57 -20.39 22.44 8.17
CA ASP A 57 -20.56 22.27 9.61
C ASP A 57 -19.19 22.17 10.29
N LEU A 58 -19.08 22.80 11.45
CA LEU A 58 -17.91 22.78 12.32
C LEU A 58 -17.67 21.38 12.91
N THR A 59 -18.72 20.56 13.07
CA THR A 59 -18.60 19.17 13.57
C THR A 59 -17.66 18.33 12.70
N ALA A 60 -17.70 18.51 11.38
CA ALA A 60 -16.83 17.80 10.46
C ALA A 60 -15.34 18.19 10.61
N ILE A 61 -15.08 19.46 10.93
CA ILE A 61 -13.72 19.94 11.22
C ILE A 61 -13.20 19.34 12.53
N TYR A 62 -14.03 19.29 13.58
CA TYR A 62 -13.65 18.63 14.83
C TYR A 62 -13.34 17.15 14.63
N LEU A 63 -14.18 16.43 13.87
CA LEU A 63 -13.94 15.03 13.54
C LEU A 63 -12.65 14.83 12.74
N MET A 64 -12.40 15.65 11.72
CA MET A 64 -11.16 15.65 10.95
C MET A 64 -9.94 15.82 11.86
N LEU A 65 -10.01 16.74 12.83
CA LEU A 65 -8.92 17.01 13.75
C LEU A 65 -8.68 15.82 14.69
N ILE A 66 -9.75 15.22 15.24
CA ILE A 66 -9.67 14.01 16.07
C ILE A 66 -9.03 12.86 15.30
N ILE A 67 -9.49 12.60 14.07
CA ILE A 67 -8.93 11.53 13.22
C ILE A 67 -7.47 11.84 12.84
N GLY A 68 -7.14 13.11 12.56
CA GLY A 68 -5.76 13.53 12.29
C GLY A 68 -4.82 13.28 13.47
N VAL A 69 -5.26 13.61 14.69
CA VAL A 69 -4.52 13.33 15.93
C VAL A 69 -4.39 11.82 16.17
N PHE A 70 -5.46 11.06 15.95
CA PHE A 70 -5.44 9.60 16.03
C PHE A 70 -4.43 9.00 15.04
N GLY A 71 -4.44 9.45 13.78
CA GLY A 71 -3.48 9.02 12.76
C GLY A 71 -2.04 9.38 13.11
N TYR A 72 -1.80 10.54 13.72
CA TYR A 72 -0.49 10.90 14.26
C TYR A 72 -0.05 9.97 15.40
N LEU A 73 -0.97 9.60 16.29
CA LEU A 73 -0.69 8.66 17.38
C LEU A 73 -0.34 7.27 16.85
N LEU A 74 -1.07 6.76 15.85
CA LEU A 74 -0.76 5.49 15.18
C LEU A 74 0.63 5.52 14.56
N ARG A 75 0.98 6.62 13.88
CA ARG A 75 2.32 6.81 13.34
C ARG A 75 3.39 6.80 14.42
N LYS A 76 3.11 7.40 15.58
CA LYS A 76 4.02 7.41 16.75
C LYS A 76 4.18 6.02 17.38
N LEU A 77 3.15 5.19 17.33
CA LEU A 77 3.16 3.79 17.80
C LEU A 77 3.88 2.83 16.82
N GLY A 78 4.42 3.34 15.71
CA GLY A 78 5.14 2.53 14.72
C GLY A 78 4.25 1.90 13.65
N PHE A 79 2.94 2.22 13.63
CA PHE A 79 2.08 1.81 12.53
C PHE A 79 2.36 2.67 11.29
N SER A 80 2.54 2.00 10.15
CA SER A 80 2.59 2.69 8.87
C SER A 80 1.22 3.22 8.49
N LEU A 81 1.15 4.48 8.03
CA LEU A 81 -0.11 5.08 7.57
C LEU A 81 -0.60 4.42 6.26
N ALA A 82 0.31 3.85 5.47
CA ALA A 82 -0.01 3.27 4.16
C ALA A 82 -1.00 2.08 4.25
N PRO A 83 -0.79 1.05 5.10
CA PRO A 83 -1.79 0.00 5.34
C PRO A 83 -3.15 0.51 5.82
N VAL A 84 -3.17 1.57 6.64
CA VAL A 84 -4.43 2.14 7.17
C VAL A 84 -5.24 2.76 6.03
N ILE A 85 -4.60 3.57 5.19
CA ILE A 85 -5.25 4.19 4.03
C ILE A 85 -5.72 3.10 3.06
N LEU A 86 -4.88 2.10 2.80
CA LEU A 86 -5.23 0.99 1.93
C LEU A 86 -6.44 0.21 2.47
N GLY A 87 -6.46 -0.09 3.77
CA GLY A 87 -7.60 -0.74 4.43
C GLY A 87 -8.88 0.10 4.36
N TYR A 88 -8.79 1.41 4.54
CA TYR A 88 -9.94 2.32 4.42
C TYR A 88 -10.53 2.32 3.00
N VAL A 89 -9.69 2.46 1.97
CA VAL A 89 -10.13 2.45 0.56
C VAL A 89 -10.70 1.09 0.18
N LEU A 90 -10.00 0.00 0.53
CA LEU A 90 -10.43 -1.36 0.25
C LEU A 90 -11.71 -1.72 1.00
N GLY A 91 -11.87 -1.26 2.24
CA GLY A 91 -13.08 -1.50 3.05
C GLY A 91 -14.33 -0.91 2.40
N GLY A 92 -14.24 0.32 1.88
CA GLY A 92 -15.34 0.94 1.13
C GLY A 92 -15.70 0.16 -0.13
N LEU A 93 -14.70 -0.29 -0.89
CA LEU A 93 -14.91 -1.16 -2.05
C LEU A 93 -15.52 -2.51 -1.67
N MET A 94 -15.07 -3.11 -0.56
CA MET A 94 -15.58 -4.37 -0.05
C MET A 94 -17.06 -4.27 0.31
N GLU A 95 -17.45 -3.25 1.08
CA GLU A 95 -18.84 -2.99 1.46
C GLU A 95 -19.74 -2.77 0.24
N GLN A 96 -19.26 -2.00 -0.75
CA GLN A 96 -19.99 -1.78 -2.00
C GLN A 96 -20.21 -3.09 -2.78
N ASN A 97 -19.17 -3.93 -2.88
CA ASN A 97 -19.28 -5.22 -3.57
C ASN A 97 -20.13 -6.22 -2.80
N LEU A 98 -20.04 -6.24 -1.47
CA LEU A 98 -20.88 -7.05 -0.59
C LEU A 98 -22.35 -6.65 -0.76
N ARG A 99 -22.67 -5.36 -0.69
CA ARG A 99 -24.02 -4.84 -0.92
C ARG A 99 -24.53 -5.17 -2.31
N ARG A 100 -23.68 -5.06 -3.34
CA ARG A 100 -24.03 -5.44 -4.70
C ARG A 100 -24.35 -6.94 -4.80
N ALA A 101 -23.52 -7.80 -4.20
CA ALA A 101 -23.74 -9.24 -4.19
C ALA A 101 -25.06 -9.61 -3.50
N LEU A 102 -25.32 -9.03 -2.32
CA LEU A 102 -26.56 -9.25 -1.57
C LEU A 102 -27.79 -8.67 -2.30
N SER A 103 -27.64 -7.53 -2.99
CA SER A 103 -28.71 -6.98 -3.81
C SER A 103 -29.06 -7.88 -5.00
N ILE A 104 -28.08 -8.57 -5.58
CA ILE A 104 -28.30 -9.51 -6.69
C ILE A 104 -28.92 -10.82 -6.18
N SER A 105 -28.56 -11.28 -4.97
CA SER A 105 -29.14 -12.49 -4.36
C SER A 105 -30.50 -12.28 -3.71
N GLY A 106 -31.04 -11.06 -3.71
CA GLY A 106 -32.30 -10.75 -3.01
C GLY A 106 -32.18 -10.70 -1.49
N GLY A 107 -30.97 -10.48 -0.96
CA GLY A 107 -30.67 -10.43 0.47
C GLY A 107 -30.18 -11.74 1.06
N ASP A 108 -30.06 -12.80 0.25
CA ASP A 108 -29.56 -14.09 0.70
C ASP A 108 -28.04 -14.07 0.86
N VAL A 109 -27.56 -14.30 2.09
CA VAL A 109 -26.13 -14.33 2.44
C VAL A 109 -25.44 -15.60 1.98
N ASP A 110 -26.21 -16.66 1.68
CA ASP A 110 -25.67 -17.95 1.25
C ASP A 110 -24.88 -17.83 -0.07
N ILE A 111 -25.14 -16.80 -0.88
CA ILE A 111 -24.41 -16.56 -2.14
C ILE A 111 -22.89 -16.41 -1.96
N LEU A 112 -22.43 -15.96 -0.78
CA LEU A 112 -21.01 -15.79 -0.51
C LEU A 112 -20.32 -17.14 -0.17
N TRP A 113 -21.07 -18.21 0.10
CA TRP A 113 -20.53 -19.56 0.37
C TRP A 113 -20.99 -20.62 -0.63
N GLN A 114 -22.05 -20.36 -1.40
CA GLN A 114 -22.63 -21.32 -2.35
C GLN A 114 -21.73 -21.62 -3.55
N SER A 115 -20.97 -20.62 -4.04
CA SER A 115 -20.15 -20.82 -5.22
C SER A 115 -18.83 -21.49 -4.86
N GLY A 116 -18.48 -22.58 -5.56
CA GLY A 116 -17.19 -23.26 -5.37
C GLY A 116 -15.97 -22.35 -5.57
N ILE A 117 -16.12 -21.30 -6.39
CA ILE A 117 -15.12 -20.24 -6.59
C ILE A 117 -14.99 -19.37 -5.32
N SER A 118 -16.10 -18.97 -4.69
CA SER A 118 -16.04 -18.19 -3.45
C SER A 118 -15.42 -18.97 -2.31
N LEU A 119 -15.75 -20.26 -2.18
CA LEU A 119 -15.11 -21.13 -1.18
C LEU A 119 -13.59 -21.23 -1.39
N GLY A 120 -13.16 -21.39 -2.64
CA GLY A 120 -11.74 -21.38 -3.02
C GLY A 120 -11.05 -20.06 -2.68
N LEU A 121 -11.69 -18.92 -2.94
CA LEU A 121 -11.18 -17.59 -2.60
C LEU A 121 -11.09 -17.37 -1.10
N TRP A 122 -12.07 -17.81 -0.32
CA TRP A 122 -12.04 -17.75 1.15
C TRP A 122 -10.89 -18.58 1.73
N ILE A 123 -10.68 -19.79 1.20
CA ILE A 123 -9.53 -20.64 1.60
C ILE A 123 -8.21 -19.95 1.24
N ALA A 124 -8.09 -19.40 0.03
CA ALA A 124 -6.88 -18.69 -0.39
C ALA A 124 -6.60 -17.45 0.46
N ALA A 125 -7.63 -16.66 0.81
CA ALA A 125 -7.50 -15.50 1.68
C ALA A 125 -7.07 -15.89 3.10
N ALA A 126 -7.69 -16.93 3.66
CA ALA A 126 -7.30 -17.47 4.97
C ALA A 126 -5.86 -18.01 4.94
N ALA A 127 -5.48 -18.73 3.87
CA ALA A 127 -4.12 -19.20 3.68
C ALA A 127 -3.13 -18.05 3.62
N LEU A 128 -3.36 -17.01 2.81
CA LEU A 128 -2.47 -15.84 2.69
C LEU A 128 -2.28 -15.11 4.04
N LEU A 129 -3.33 -15.02 4.86
CA LEU A 129 -3.27 -14.38 6.17
C LEU A 129 -2.48 -15.21 7.20
N VAL A 130 -2.66 -16.54 7.19
CA VAL A 130 -2.08 -17.46 8.18
C VAL A 130 -0.66 -17.91 7.81
N LEU A 131 -0.36 -18.04 6.51
CA LEU A 131 0.91 -18.52 5.99
C LEU A 131 2.14 -17.74 6.52
N PRO A 132 2.18 -16.40 6.58
CA PRO A 132 3.33 -15.68 7.15
C PRO A 132 3.56 -15.96 8.65
N TRP A 133 2.53 -16.37 9.39
CA TRP A 133 2.65 -16.77 10.81
C TRP A 133 3.04 -18.24 10.99
N LEU A 134 2.67 -19.11 10.04
CA LEU A 134 2.91 -20.55 10.09
C LEU A 134 4.25 -20.97 9.47
N LEU A 135 4.71 -20.28 8.42
CA LEU A 135 5.99 -20.52 7.73
C LEU A 135 7.20 -20.58 8.68
N PRO A 136 7.43 -19.61 9.59
CA PRO A 136 8.56 -19.69 10.51
C PRO A 136 8.46 -20.87 11.49
N LYS A 137 7.24 -21.33 11.82
CA LYS A 137 7.03 -22.48 12.72
C LYS A 137 7.24 -23.83 12.03
N LEU A 138 6.90 -23.93 10.74
CA LEU A 138 7.09 -25.15 9.94
C LEU A 138 8.55 -25.31 9.48
N LEU A 139 9.21 -24.20 9.13
CA LEU A 139 10.63 -24.21 8.75
C LEU A 139 11.56 -24.37 9.97
N ALA A 140 11.19 -23.86 11.15
CA ALA A 140 11.93 -24.11 12.40
C ALA A 140 11.83 -25.56 12.91
N GLY A 141 10.84 -26.33 12.44
CA GLY A 141 10.76 -27.77 12.70
C GLY A 141 11.68 -28.62 11.81
N ALA A 142 12.30 -28.02 10.79
CA ALA A 142 13.19 -28.65 9.82
C ALA A 142 14.60 -28.05 9.86
N SER A 143 15.10 -27.66 11.04
CA SER A 143 16.54 -27.55 11.25
C SER A 143 17.03 -28.92 11.73
N PRO A 144 17.67 -29.74 10.88
CA PRO A 144 18.56 -30.78 11.37
C PRO A 144 19.51 -30.11 12.37
N ARG A 145 19.61 -30.74 13.55
CA ARG A 145 20.66 -30.44 14.51
C ARG A 145 21.97 -30.51 13.72
N GLU A 146 22.71 -29.41 13.67
CA GLU A 146 24.15 -29.53 13.41
C GLU A 146 24.70 -30.26 14.62
N ASP A 147 25.01 -31.53 14.36
CA ASP A 147 25.63 -32.46 15.25
C ASP A 147 26.92 -31.81 15.76
N VAL A 148 26.85 -31.35 17.00
CA VAL A 148 28.02 -31.20 17.86
C VAL A 148 28.58 -32.62 18.03
N GLU A 149 29.42 -33.06 17.08
CA GLU A 149 30.20 -34.28 17.26
C GLU A 149 31.52 -34.23 16.48
N ASN A 150 32.54 -33.75 17.20
CA ASN A 150 33.88 -34.33 17.30
C ASN A 150 34.82 -34.36 16.07
N GLY A 151 35.94 -33.65 16.24
CA GLY A 151 37.17 -33.76 15.47
C GLY A 151 38.16 -32.66 15.82
#